data_AF-A0A1Z9TCX2-F1
#
_entry.id   AF-A0A1Z9TCX2-F1
#
_cell.length_a   1.000
_cell.length_b   1.000
_cell.length_c   1.000
_cell.angle_alpha   90.00
_cell.angle_beta   90.00
_cell.angle_gamma   90.00
#
_symmetry.space_group_name_H-M   'P 1'
#
loop_
_entity.id
_entity.type
_entity.pdbx_description
1 polymer ?
#
loop_
_entity_poly.entity_id
_entity_poly.type
_entity_poly.pdbx_seq_one_letter_code
_entity_poly.pdbx_strand_id
1 'polypeptide(L)'
;MFFKKRLGWKGVLMAALFLWGCSVREGALPTGMAWHEVYEPVEDRALWDFMEAARRESECRLGEPAVRLEGVELRYSRKRAEWRHLGVAEDFSLMEMVAGAEHGVIYLGVNGGDDRVWFLLAHEVVHLLNPVLRDWMMEGVASWFAVAFCEEQGVEVARWRHRLEREKDAYALSYRLVRDLAAIDEAAVRGLLAFAVVDEQRPNWERLDVEGWLVSMTAERRGELLAVMAPYMESLAAAANDEVAFTVPVALRDGGR
;
A
#
# COMPACT_ATOMS: atom_id res chain seq x y z
N MET A 1 -24.78 -39.53 26.10
CA MET A 1 -24.02 -38.50 26.82
C MET A 1 -22.62 -38.47 26.22
N PHE A 2 -22.34 -37.38 25.51
CA PHE A 2 -21.05 -36.82 25.05
C PHE A 2 -19.98 -37.68 24.36
N PHE A 3 -19.73 -37.26 23.11
CA PHE A 3 -18.62 -37.54 22.20
C PHE A 3 -17.24 -37.29 22.81
N LYS A 4 -16.27 -38.14 22.46
CA LYS A 4 -14.87 -37.71 22.22
C LYS A 4 -14.17 -38.71 21.28
N LYS A 5 -14.46 -38.63 19.98
CA LYS A 5 -13.55 -39.15 18.96
C LYS A 5 -12.50 -38.07 18.69
N ARG A 6 -11.24 -38.38 19.01
CA ARG A 6 -10.06 -37.64 18.56
C ARG A 6 -10.04 -37.68 17.03
N LEU A 7 -10.26 -36.54 16.38
CA LEU A 7 -9.88 -36.36 14.98
C LEU A 7 -8.39 -36.05 14.94
N GLY A 8 -7.64 -36.92 14.29
CA GLY A 8 -6.19 -36.84 14.20
C GLY A 8 -5.71 -35.70 13.30
N TRP A 9 -4.47 -35.30 13.58
CA TRP A 9 -3.59 -34.57 12.69
C TRP A 9 -3.71 -35.05 11.24
N LYS A 10 -4.17 -34.15 10.38
CA LYS A 10 -3.73 -34.09 8.99
C LYS A 10 -3.39 -32.63 8.72
N GLY A 11 -2.12 -32.42 8.36
CA GLY A 11 -1.53 -31.12 8.14
C GLY A 11 -2.33 -30.28 7.17
N VAL A 12 -2.58 -29.05 7.58
CA VAL A 12 -2.82 -27.96 6.65
C VAL A 12 -1.45 -27.39 6.33
N LEU A 13 -1.05 -27.53 5.06
CA LEU A 13 0.11 -26.86 4.49
C LEU A 13 0.00 -25.36 4.81
N MET A 14 0.90 -24.87 5.67
CA MET A 14 1.25 -23.45 5.77
C MET A 14 1.92 -23.05 4.46
N ALA A 15 1.11 -22.65 3.48
CA ALA A 15 1.60 -21.81 2.40
C ALA A 15 1.68 -20.39 2.97
N ALA A 16 2.89 -19.98 3.32
CA ALA A 16 3.23 -18.60 3.64
C ALA A 16 2.93 -17.75 2.38
N LEU A 17 1.72 -17.19 2.31
CA LEU A 17 1.36 -16.20 1.33
C LEU A 17 1.81 -14.84 1.86
N PHE A 18 2.88 -14.36 1.25
CA PHE A 18 3.40 -12.99 1.32
C PHE A 18 2.32 -11.99 0.90
N LEU A 19 1.41 -11.70 1.83
CA LEU A 19 0.56 -10.52 1.82
C LEU A 19 1.20 -9.52 2.78
N TRP A 20 2.21 -8.79 2.29
CA TRP A 20 2.56 -7.49 2.86
C TRP A 20 1.55 -6.50 2.26
N GLY A 21 0.49 -6.04 2.89
CA GLY A 21 0.01 -6.22 4.26
C GLY A 21 -0.95 -5.07 4.60
N CYS A 22 -1.74 -4.57 3.62
CA CYS A 22 -2.72 -3.51 3.84
C CYS A 22 -3.92 -3.95 4.70
N SER A 23 -3.93 -5.22 5.11
CA SER A 23 -4.96 -5.84 5.93
C SER A 23 -4.37 -6.97 6.77
N VAL A 24 -3.80 -6.61 7.91
CA VAL A 24 -3.35 -7.59 8.91
C VAL A 24 -3.86 -7.20 10.29
N ARG A 25 -4.95 -7.82 10.72
CA ARG A 25 -5.38 -7.83 12.13
C ARG A 25 -5.89 -9.22 12.50
N GLU A 26 -5.06 -10.02 13.16
CA GLU A 26 -5.54 -11.20 13.89
C GLU A 26 -5.30 -10.99 15.40
N GLY A 27 -6.28 -11.41 16.22
CA GLY A 27 -6.29 -11.20 17.67
C GLY A 27 -7.06 -9.95 18.14
N ALA A 28 -7.58 -9.98 19.37
CA ALA A 28 -8.21 -8.83 20.02
C ALA A 28 -7.20 -8.14 20.94
N LEU A 29 -7.09 -6.82 20.82
CA LEU A 29 -6.34 -6.01 21.77
C LEU A 29 -7.06 -5.95 23.13
N PRO A 30 -6.33 -5.74 24.23
CA PRO A 30 -6.93 -5.28 25.48
C PRO A 30 -7.81 -4.05 25.24
N THR A 31 -8.97 -3.98 25.92
CA THR A 31 -9.90 -2.86 25.79
C THR A 31 -9.22 -1.52 26.03
N GLY A 32 -9.37 -0.59 25.09
CA GLY A 32 -8.84 0.78 25.19
C GLY A 32 -7.38 0.94 24.75
N MET A 33 -6.72 -0.12 24.30
CA MET A 33 -5.36 -0.05 23.75
C MET A 33 -5.39 0.29 22.27
N ALA A 34 -4.52 1.23 21.85
CA ALA A 34 -4.31 1.50 20.44
C ALA A 34 -3.27 0.54 19.84
N TRP A 35 -3.44 0.18 18.56
CA TRP A 35 -2.56 -0.78 17.89
C TRP A 35 -1.07 -0.39 17.96
N HIS A 36 -0.76 0.88 17.76
CA HIS A 36 0.62 1.38 17.76
C HIS A 36 1.32 1.23 19.13
N GLU A 37 0.58 1.15 20.24
CA GLU A 37 1.13 0.97 21.58
C GLU A 37 1.73 -0.42 21.81
N VAL A 38 1.29 -1.40 21.00
CA VAL A 38 1.78 -2.78 21.03
C VAL A 38 3.19 -2.88 20.46
N TYR A 39 3.54 -1.99 19.55
CA TYR A 39 4.70 -2.11 18.68
C TYR A 39 5.88 -1.21 19.13
N GLU A 40 7.09 -1.68 18.88
CA GLU A 40 8.33 -0.98 19.26
C GLU A 40 8.45 0.37 18.53
N PRO A 41 8.79 1.48 19.21
CA PRO A 41 9.04 2.76 18.56
C PRO A 41 10.31 2.73 17.72
N VAL A 42 10.34 3.49 16.63
CA VAL A 42 11.56 3.74 15.86
C VAL A 42 12.24 4.99 16.43
N GLU A 43 13.40 4.83 17.05
CA GLU A 43 14.22 5.94 17.56
C GLU A 43 15.36 6.33 16.60
N ASP A 44 15.52 5.59 15.50
CA ASP A 44 16.58 5.82 14.52
C ASP A 44 16.36 7.14 13.77
N ARG A 45 17.26 8.10 14.01
CA ARG A 45 17.19 9.43 13.42
C ARG A 45 17.28 9.41 11.89
N ALA A 46 18.03 8.48 11.31
CA ALA A 46 18.19 8.41 9.86
C ALA A 46 16.87 7.99 9.18
N LEU A 47 16.12 7.08 9.78
CA LEU A 47 14.79 6.71 9.30
C LEU A 47 13.82 7.90 9.40
N TRP A 48 13.87 8.67 10.49
CA TRP A 48 13.04 9.88 10.61
C TRP A 48 13.39 10.95 9.56
N ASP A 49 14.67 11.25 9.35
CA ASP A 49 15.09 12.24 8.37
C ASP A 49 14.74 11.79 6.94
N PHE A 50 14.86 10.49 6.64
CA PHE A 50 14.44 9.91 5.37
C PHE A 50 12.92 9.96 5.16
N MET A 51 12.13 9.66 6.19
CA MET A 51 10.66 9.75 6.16
C MET A 51 10.21 11.18 5.82
N GLU A 52 10.77 12.18 6.51
CA GLU A 52 10.43 13.59 6.27
C GLU A 52 10.83 14.05 4.87
N ALA A 53 11.97 13.58 4.35
CA ALA A 53 12.38 13.85 2.98
C ALA A 53 11.43 13.20 1.96
N ALA A 54 11.09 11.93 2.15
CA ALA A 54 10.14 11.21 1.31
C ALA A 54 8.77 11.88 1.32
N ARG A 55 8.32 12.37 2.48
CA ARG A 55 7.03 13.05 2.63
C ARG A 55 6.99 14.35 1.83
N ARG A 56 8.02 15.18 1.94
CA ARG A 56 8.10 16.43 1.17
C ARG A 56 8.14 16.17 -0.32
N GLU A 57 8.88 15.15 -0.73
CA GLU A 57 9.00 14.80 -2.15
C GLU A 57 7.68 14.21 -2.69
N SER A 58 6.99 13.38 -1.91
CA SER A 58 5.70 12.82 -2.31
C SER A 58 4.64 13.92 -2.45
N GLU A 59 4.58 14.87 -1.51
CA GLU A 59 3.71 16.05 -1.59
C GLU A 59 4.01 16.89 -2.84
N CYS A 60 5.30 17.09 -3.15
CA CYS A 60 5.72 17.85 -4.33
C CYS A 60 5.39 17.14 -5.66
N ARG A 61 5.50 15.81 -5.71
CA ARG A 61 5.32 15.02 -6.93
C ARG A 61 3.88 14.60 -7.19
N LEU A 62 3.16 14.23 -6.15
CA LEU A 62 1.88 13.52 -6.23
C LEU A 62 0.69 14.38 -5.75
N GLY A 63 0.97 15.57 -5.23
CA GLY A 63 -0.04 16.53 -4.80
C GLY A 63 -0.16 16.64 -3.28
N GLU A 64 -1.01 17.57 -2.84
CA GLU A 64 -1.21 17.84 -1.42
C GLU A 64 -1.97 16.70 -0.72
N PRO A 65 -1.74 16.45 0.58
CA PRO A 65 -2.47 15.45 1.34
C PRO A 65 -3.98 15.77 1.39
N ALA A 66 -4.82 14.77 1.11
CA ALA A 66 -6.27 14.83 1.24
C ALA A 66 -6.72 15.07 2.69
N VAL A 67 -5.90 14.63 3.66
CA VAL A 67 -6.11 14.87 5.09
C VAL A 67 -4.85 15.48 5.68
N ARG A 68 -4.99 16.62 6.37
CA ARG A 68 -3.90 17.21 7.12
C ARG A 68 -3.66 16.41 8.39
N LEU A 69 -2.45 15.90 8.56
CA LEU A 69 -2.01 15.22 9.78
C LEU A 69 -1.25 16.21 10.68
N GLU A 70 -1.57 16.23 11.97
CA GLU A 70 -0.86 16.96 13.02
C GLU A 70 0.45 16.26 13.43
N GLY A 71 0.53 14.94 13.25
CA GLY A 71 1.72 14.16 13.57
C GLY A 71 1.79 12.83 12.84
N VAL A 72 3.01 12.31 12.71
CA VAL A 72 3.31 10.98 12.19
C VAL A 72 4.21 10.27 13.19
N GLU A 73 3.91 9.00 13.48
CA GLU A 73 4.75 8.11 14.28
C GLU A 73 5.36 7.00 13.43
N LEU A 74 6.58 6.60 13.79
CA LEU A 74 7.25 5.43 13.22
C LEU A 74 7.31 4.30 14.25
N ARG A 75 6.85 3.11 13.86
CA ARG A 75 6.89 1.89 14.66
C ARG A 75 7.55 0.76 13.87
N TYR A 76 8.37 -0.05 14.52
CA TYR A 76 8.67 -1.37 13.98
C TYR A 76 7.47 -2.26 14.27
N SER A 77 6.98 -3.03 13.31
CA SER A 77 5.89 -4.00 13.52
C SER A 77 6.37 -5.24 14.29
N ARG A 78 7.08 -5.00 15.39
CA ARG A 78 7.58 -5.96 16.35
C ARG A 78 6.92 -5.65 17.68
N LYS A 79 6.32 -6.66 18.29
CA LYS A 79 5.66 -6.51 19.59
C LYS A 79 6.70 -6.19 20.66
N ARG A 80 6.38 -5.19 21.47
CA ARG A 80 7.13 -4.89 22.69
C ARG A 80 7.11 -6.10 23.63
N ALA A 81 8.14 -6.24 24.46
CA ALA A 81 8.37 -7.44 25.27
C ALA A 81 7.14 -7.82 26.13
N GLU A 82 6.47 -6.83 26.71
CA GLU A 82 5.26 -7.00 27.52
C GLU A 82 4.06 -7.55 26.74
N TRP A 83 4.00 -7.35 25.42
CA TRP A 83 2.87 -7.71 24.56
C TRP A 83 3.12 -8.93 23.68
N ARG A 84 4.27 -9.59 23.77
CA ARG A 84 4.63 -10.77 22.94
C ARG A 84 3.64 -11.94 23.06
N HIS A 85 2.88 -11.99 24.15
CA HIS A 85 1.85 -13.00 24.38
C HIS A 85 0.57 -12.76 23.55
N LEU A 86 0.39 -11.56 22.99
CA LEU A 86 -0.74 -11.25 22.11
C LEU A 86 -0.57 -11.96 20.77
N GLY A 87 -1.65 -12.57 20.29
CA GLY A 87 -1.72 -13.24 19.00
C GLY A 87 -1.84 -12.28 17.81
N VAL A 88 -1.23 -11.10 17.91
CA VAL A 88 -1.24 -10.08 16.85
C VAL A 88 -0.03 -10.21 15.94
N ALA A 89 -0.20 -9.78 14.70
CA ALA A 89 0.79 -9.93 13.65
C ALA A 89 2.08 -9.13 13.92
N GLU A 90 3.15 -9.55 13.26
CA GLU A 90 4.45 -8.89 13.24
C GLU A 90 5.00 -8.93 11.80
N ASP A 91 6.11 -8.23 11.57
CA ASP A 91 6.83 -8.21 10.30
C ASP A 91 6.00 -7.74 9.07
N PHE A 92 5.07 -6.80 9.29
CA PHE A 92 4.25 -6.16 8.26
C PHE A 92 4.64 -4.68 8.09
N SER A 93 4.44 -4.14 6.89
CA SER A 93 4.53 -2.69 6.66
C SER A 93 3.14 -2.18 6.31
N LEU A 94 2.77 -1.05 6.90
CA LEU A 94 1.43 -0.47 6.80
C LEU A 94 1.48 0.98 7.29
N MET A 95 0.73 1.86 6.64
CA MET A 95 0.30 3.13 7.24
C MET A 95 -1.15 3.06 7.70
N GLU A 96 -1.43 3.47 8.94
CA GLU A 96 -2.79 3.66 9.45
C GLU A 96 -3.00 5.04 10.05
N MET A 97 -4.23 5.54 9.95
CA MET A 97 -4.67 6.70 10.72
C MET A 97 -5.20 6.25 12.09
N VAL A 98 -4.80 6.93 13.16
CA VAL A 98 -5.33 6.66 14.51
C VAL A 98 -6.75 7.22 14.60
N ALA A 99 -7.71 6.36 14.91
CA ALA A 99 -9.12 6.75 14.99
C ALA A 99 -9.34 7.90 15.99
N GLY A 100 -9.99 8.97 15.52
CA GLY A 100 -10.31 10.14 16.34
C GLY A 100 -9.13 11.07 16.62
N ALA A 101 -7.98 10.87 15.95
CA ALA A 101 -6.83 11.77 16.01
C ALA A 101 -6.39 12.16 14.59
N GLU A 102 -5.90 13.38 14.40
CA GLU A 102 -5.24 13.82 13.16
C GLU A 102 -3.80 13.27 13.11
N HIS A 103 -3.63 11.97 13.35
CA HIS A 103 -2.34 11.32 13.58
C HIS A 103 -2.18 10.06 12.73
N GLY A 104 -1.07 9.96 12.01
CA GLY A 104 -0.71 8.78 11.20
C GLY A 104 0.38 7.94 11.88
N VAL A 105 0.31 6.62 11.73
CA VAL A 105 1.35 5.69 12.19
C VAL A 105 1.84 4.86 11.01
N ILE A 106 3.15 4.86 10.77
CA ILE A 106 3.80 3.96 9.82
C ILE A 106 4.45 2.82 10.60
N TYR A 107 4.05 1.60 10.26
CA TYR A 107 4.65 0.37 10.72
C TYR A 107 5.67 -0.13 9.70
N LEU A 108 6.84 -0.56 10.19
CA LEU A 108 7.93 -1.12 9.38
C LEU A 108 8.13 -2.59 9.72
N GLY A 109 7.99 -3.44 8.71
CA GLY A 109 8.10 -4.91 8.82
C GLY A 109 9.51 -5.44 9.02
N VAL A 110 10.51 -4.56 8.96
CA VAL A 110 11.93 -4.86 9.08
C VAL A 110 12.59 -3.77 9.93
N ASN A 111 13.72 -4.10 10.57
CA ASN A 111 14.45 -3.15 11.40
C ASN A 111 15.36 -2.23 10.56
N GLY A 112 15.87 -1.15 11.17
CA GLY A 112 16.76 -0.19 10.50
C GLY A 112 18.11 -0.74 10.00
N GLY A 113 18.49 -1.96 10.40
CA GLY A 113 19.69 -2.63 9.89
C GLY A 113 19.46 -3.43 8.61
N ASP A 114 18.22 -3.52 8.12
CA ASP A 114 17.86 -4.21 6.89
C ASP A 114 17.63 -3.19 5.78
N ASP A 115 18.40 -3.28 4.70
CA ASP A 115 18.32 -2.33 3.57
C ASP A 115 16.93 -2.25 2.93
N ARG A 116 16.06 -3.25 3.14
CA ARG A 116 14.67 -3.21 2.67
C ARG A 116 13.83 -2.12 3.33
N VAL A 117 14.25 -1.64 4.52
CA VAL A 117 13.51 -0.66 5.33
C VAL A 117 13.26 0.65 4.58
N TRP A 118 14.22 1.09 3.77
CA TRP A 118 14.16 2.38 3.10
C TRP A 118 13.07 2.44 2.03
N PHE A 119 13.00 1.39 1.19
CA PHE A 119 11.93 1.25 0.20
C PHE A 119 10.56 1.16 0.86
N LEU A 120 10.44 0.34 1.91
CA LEU A 120 9.19 0.19 2.65
C LEU A 120 8.73 1.51 3.27
N LEU A 121 9.65 2.25 3.88
CA LEU A 121 9.36 3.54 4.45
C LEU A 121 8.92 4.55 3.38
N ALA A 122 9.63 4.62 2.24
CA ALA A 122 9.23 5.48 1.13
C ALA A 122 7.85 5.10 0.56
N HIS A 123 7.53 3.81 0.50
CA HIS A 123 6.22 3.31 0.06
C HIS A 123 5.11 3.75 1.01
N GLU A 124 5.25 3.45 2.31
CA GLU A 124 4.21 3.77 3.30
C GLU A 124 4.01 5.29 3.50
N VAL A 125 5.04 6.09 3.23
CA VAL A 125 4.92 7.56 3.25
C VAL A 125 3.95 8.08 2.19
N VAL A 126 3.84 7.43 1.02
CA VAL A 126 2.90 7.87 -0.03
C VAL A 126 1.45 7.72 0.43
N HIS A 127 1.16 6.71 1.25
CA HIS A 127 -0.16 6.53 1.83
C HIS A 127 -0.57 7.69 2.75
N LEU A 128 0.37 8.49 3.28
CA LEU A 128 0.04 9.67 4.09
C LEU A 128 -0.71 10.74 3.28
N LEU A 129 -0.56 10.75 1.95
CA LEU A 129 -1.29 11.67 1.07
C LEU A 129 -2.80 11.38 1.08
N ASN A 130 -3.19 10.12 1.17
CA ASN A 130 -4.59 9.74 1.33
C ASN A 130 -4.71 8.46 2.17
N PRO A 131 -4.80 8.60 3.51
CA PRO A 131 -4.76 7.45 4.42
C PRO A 131 -5.95 6.50 4.32
N VAL A 132 -7.02 6.87 3.61
CA VAL A 132 -8.25 6.06 3.44
C VAL A 132 -8.39 5.49 2.03
N LEU A 133 -7.50 5.87 1.10
CA LEU A 133 -7.46 5.31 -0.25
C LEU A 133 -6.92 3.88 -0.21
N ARG A 134 -7.69 2.94 -0.75
CA ARG A 134 -7.33 1.50 -0.80
C ARG A 134 -7.59 0.97 -2.20
N ASP A 135 -6.61 1.12 -3.09
CA ASP A 135 -6.71 0.73 -4.49
C ASP A 135 -5.40 0.11 -4.99
N TRP A 136 -5.46 -0.90 -5.84
CA TRP A 136 -4.24 -1.51 -6.41
C TRP A 136 -3.40 -0.48 -7.18
N MET A 137 -4.00 0.49 -7.87
CA MET A 137 -3.22 1.56 -8.52
C MET A 137 -2.54 2.49 -7.50
N MET A 138 -3.10 2.70 -6.31
CA MET A 138 -2.43 3.43 -5.22
C MET A 138 -1.18 2.67 -4.74
N GLU A 139 -1.27 1.35 -4.57
CA GLU A 139 -0.08 0.52 -4.24
C GLU A 139 0.99 0.59 -5.34
N GLY A 140 0.55 0.69 -6.60
CA GLY A 140 1.44 0.88 -7.75
C GLY A 140 2.15 2.23 -7.72
N VAL A 141 1.43 3.31 -7.42
CA VAL A 141 1.99 4.67 -7.27
C VAL A 141 2.98 4.73 -6.12
N ALA A 142 2.62 4.18 -4.96
CA ALA A 142 3.51 4.12 -3.80
C ALA A 142 4.80 3.37 -4.11
N SER A 143 4.71 2.22 -4.79
CA SER A 143 5.88 1.44 -5.21
C SER A 143 6.73 2.18 -6.25
N TRP A 144 6.09 2.81 -7.23
CA TRP A 144 6.76 3.58 -8.28
C TRP A 144 7.54 4.77 -7.70
N PHE A 145 6.89 5.53 -6.83
CA PHE A 145 7.53 6.60 -6.08
C PHE A 145 8.70 6.08 -5.23
N ALA A 146 8.49 5.00 -4.47
CA ALA A 146 9.50 4.45 -3.58
C ALA A 146 10.77 4.03 -4.33
N VAL A 147 10.64 3.39 -5.51
CA VAL A 147 11.79 3.07 -6.37
C VAL A 147 12.53 4.35 -6.78
N ALA A 148 11.82 5.32 -7.37
CA ALA A 148 12.43 6.54 -7.89
C ALA A 148 13.10 7.36 -6.78
N PHE A 149 12.41 7.57 -5.66
CA PHE A 149 12.92 8.33 -4.52
C PHE A 149 14.17 7.68 -3.93
N CYS A 150 14.14 6.37 -3.68
CA CYS A 150 15.31 5.67 -3.15
C CYS A 150 16.51 5.77 -4.08
N GLU A 151 16.34 5.62 -5.40
CA GLU A 151 17.43 5.76 -6.37
C GLU A 151 18.05 7.17 -6.35
N GLU A 152 17.21 8.20 -6.25
CA GLU A 152 17.67 9.59 -6.14
C GLU A 152 18.42 9.86 -4.82
N GLN A 153 18.04 9.19 -3.74
CA GLN A 153 18.75 9.24 -2.45
C GLN A 153 19.99 8.33 -2.40
N GLY A 154 20.31 7.60 -3.48
CA GLY A 154 21.43 6.66 -3.52
C GLY A 154 21.22 5.40 -2.68
N VAL A 155 19.98 5.05 -2.37
CA VAL A 155 19.58 3.84 -1.65
C VAL A 155 19.46 2.66 -2.63
N GLU A 156 19.93 1.49 -2.21
CA GLU A 156 19.87 0.24 -2.98
C GLU A 156 18.41 -0.23 -3.13
N VAL A 157 17.96 -0.46 -4.38
CA VAL A 157 16.61 -0.97 -4.66
C VAL A 157 16.57 -2.12 -5.67
N ALA A 158 17.71 -2.66 -6.12
CA ALA A 158 17.73 -3.70 -7.14
C ALA A 158 16.99 -4.95 -6.69
N ARG A 159 17.05 -5.30 -5.39
CA ARG A 159 16.25 -6.41 -4.84
C ARG A 159 14.75 -6.15 -4.97
N TRP A 160 14.31 -4.93 -4.67
CA TRP A 160 12.91 -4.51 -4.80
C TRP A 160 12.45 -4.50 -6.24
N ARG A 161 13.22 -3.86 -7.12
CA ARG A 161 13.00 -3.85 -8.55
C ARG A 161 12.91 -5.27 -9.10
N HIS A 162 13.83 -6.16 -8.75
CA HIS A 162 13.78 -7.56 -9.21
C HIS A 162 12.46 -8.27 -8.84
N ARG A 163 11.97 -8.08 -7.61
CA ARG A 163 10.68 -8.64 -7.19
C ARG A 163 9.53 -8.03 -8.00
N LEU A 164 9.46 -6.69 -8.01
CA LEU A 164 8.40 -5.93 -8.67
C LEU A 164 8.33 -6.20 -10.18
N GLU A 165 9.44 -6.56 -10.82
CA GLU A 165 9.49 -6.89 -12.25
C GLU A 165 9.11 -8.34 -12.57
N ARG A 166 9.21 -9.27 -11.61
CA ARG A 166 9.11 -10.72 -11.89
C ARG A 166 7.92 -11.40 -11.26
N GLU A 167 7.51 -10.95 -10.07
CA GLU A 167 6.39 -11.56 -9.38
C GLU A 167 5.08 -11.28 -10.12
N LYS A 168 4.14 -12.23 -10.01
CA LYS A 168 2.82 -12.14 -10.65
C LYS A 168 1.71 -11.79 -9.66
N ASP A 169 2.07 -11.47 -8.42
CA ASP A 169 1.12 -10.97 -7.44
C ASP A 169 0.58 -9.58 -7.86
N ALA A 170 -0.57 -9.20 -7.30
CA ALA A 170 -1.26 -7.96 -7.66
C ALA A 170 -0.42 -6.71 -7.38
N TYR A 171 0.44 -6.75 -6.36
CA TYR A 171 1.31 -5.65 -5.99
C TYR A 171 2.42 -5.42 -7.03
N ALA A 172 3.06 -6.48 -7.50
CA ALA A 172 4.04 -6.39 -8.58
C ALA A 172 3.38 -6.01 -9.91
N LEU A 173 2.17 -6.49 -10.17
CA LEU A 173 1.39 -6.10 -11.35
C LEU A 173 1.00 -4.61 -11.31
N SER A 174 0.58 -4.09 -10.16
CA SER A 174 0.19 -2.69 -10.04
C SER A 174 1.37 -1.73 -10.18
N TYR A 175 2.54 -2.08 -9.63
CA TYR A 175 3.78 -1.34 -9.88
C TYR A 175 4.09 -1.26 -11.37
N ARG A 176 4.07 -2.41 -12.08
CA ARG A 176 4.39 -2.44 -13.52
C ARG A 176 3.38 -1.64 -14.33
N LEU A 177 2.09 -1.74 -14.01
CA LEU A 177 1.05 -0.91 -14.60
C LEU A 177 1.37 0.58 -14.44
N VAL A 178 1.62 1.05 -13.21
CA VAL A 178 1.86 2.48 -12.95
C VAL A 178 3.17 2.95 -13.59
N ARG A 179 4.23 2.15 -13.53
CA ARG A 179 5.49 2.44 -14.22
C ARG A 179 5.29 2.61 -15.73
N ASP A 180 4.53 1.70 -16.36
CA ASP A 180 4.29 1.75 -17.80
C ASP A 180 3.40 2.93 -18.17
N LEU A 181 2.42 3.29 -17.33
CA LEU A 181 1.62 4.51 -17.49
C LEU A 181 2.50 5.77 -17.40
N ALA A 182 3.39 5.82 -16.40
CA ALA A 182 4.30 6.96 -16.20
C ALA A 182 5.29 7.13 -17.36
N ALA A 183 5.68 6.03 -18.02
CA ALA A 183 6.52 6.07 -19.22
C ALA A 183 5.82 6.73 -20.43
N ILE A 184 4.48 6.75 -20.45
CA ILE A 184 3.66 7.43 -21.48
C ILE A 184 3.36 8.88 -21.07
N ASP A 185 2.89 9.07 -19.84
CA ASP A 185 2.52 10.37 -19.30
C ASP A 185 2.70 10.40 -17.78
N GLU A 186 3.89 10.80 -17.34
CA GLU A 186 4.22 10.91 -15.93
C GLU A 186 3.36 11.96 -15.21
N ALA A 187 3.03 13.07 -15.88
CA ALA A 187 2.21 14.13 -15.30
C ALA A 187 0.79 13.64 -15.01
N ALA A 188 0.23 12.80 -15.89
CA ALA A 188 -1.05 12.14 -15.68
C ALA A 188 -1.04 11.21 -14.46
N VAL A 189 0.02 10.40 -14.26
CA VAL A 189 0.17 9.52 -13.09
C VAL A 189 0.31 10.34 -11.80
N ARG A 190 1.10 11.41 -11.83
CA ARG A 190 1.25 12.34 -10.69
C ARG A 190 -0.08 12.96 -10.25
N GLY A 191 -1.00 13.22 -11.18
CA GLY A 191 -2.33 13.75 -10.89
C GLY A 191 -3.38 12.70 -10.52
N LEU A 192 -3.05 11.40 -10.51
CA LEU A 192 -4.02 10.31 -10.32
C LEU A 192 -4.74 10.39 -8.97
N LEU A 193 -4.03 10.74 -7.89
CA LEU A 193 -4.60 10.75 -6.53
C LEU A 193 -5.71 11.81 -6.35
N ALA A 194 -5.75 12.83 -7.20
CA ALA A 194 -6.84 13.82 -7.20
C ALA A 194 -8.20 13.25 -7.64
N PHE A 195 -8.22 12.01 -8.15
CA PHE A 195 -9.43 11.29 -8.55
C PHE A 195 -9.85 10.23 -7.52
N ALA A 196 -9.38 10.34 -6.28
CA ALA A 196 -9.90 9.53 -5.19
C ALA A 196 -11.37 9.88 -4.91
N VAL A 197 -12.21 8.86 -4.74
CA VAL A 197 -13.65 9.00 -4.47
C VAL A 197 -14.06 8.11 -3.31
N VAL A 198 -14.92 8.65 -2.46
CA VAL A 198 -15.51 7.95 -1.31
C VAL A 198 -16.40 6.81 -1.80
N ASP A 199 -16.26 5.64 -1.16
CA ASP A 199 -17.20 4.55 -1.33
C ASP A 199 -18.49 4.84 -0.55
N GLU A 200 -19.61 4.90 -1.26
CA GLU A 200 -20.92 5.27 -0.70
C GLU A 200 -21.36 4.36 0.47
N GLN A 201 -20.86 3.13 0.52
CA GLN A 201 -21.19 2.16 1.57
C GLN A 201 -20.19 2.21 2.73
N ARG A 202 -19.01 2.82 2.53
CA ARG A 202 -17.89 2.85 3.48
C ARG A 202 -17.28 4.26 3.54
N PRO A 203 -17.81 5.17 4.37
CA PRO A 203 -17.41 6.57 4.38
C PRO A 203 -15.96 6.84 4.80
N ASN A 204 -15.25 5.86 5.36
CA ASN A 204 -13.82 5.95 5.70
C ASN A 204 -12.95 5.12 4.75
N TRP A 205 -13.41 4.95 3.51
CA TRP A 205 -12.74 4.13 2.51
C TRP A 205 -12.93 4.79 1.14
N GLU A 206 -11.82 4.96 0.44
CA GLU A 206 -11.80 5.56 -0.90
C GLU A 206 -11.17 4.61 -1.91
N ARG A 207 -11.56 4.79 -3.18
CA ARG A 207 -10.96 4.13 -4.35
C ARG A 207 -10.65 5.17 -5.42
N LEU A 208 -9.90 4.79 -6.45
CA LEU A 208 -9.63 5.68 -7.57
C LEU A 208 -10.79 5.64 -8.59
N ASP A 209 -11.29 6.82 -8.96
CA ASP A 209 -12.14 7.03 -10.14
C ASP A 209 -11.28 7.07 -11.40
N VAL A 210 -10.89 5.88 -11.85
CA VAL A 210 -10.10 5.68 -13.06
C VAL A 210 -10.82 6.19 -14.32
N GLU A 211 -12.16 6.15 -14.34
CA GLU A 211 -12.94 6.70 -15.46
C GLU A 211 -12.85 8.22 -15.52
N GLY A 212 -13.12 8.90 -14.41
CA GLY A 212 -12.97 10.34 -14.31
C GLY A 212 -11.56 10.79 -14.68
N TRP A 213 -10.54 10.06 -14.20
CA TRP A 213 -9.14 10.32 -14.53
C TRP A 213 -8.88 10.22 -16.05
N LEU A 214 -9.29 9.12 -16.69
CA LEU A 214 -9.12 8.93 -18.13
C LEU A 214 -9.91 9.95 -18.97
N VAL A 215 -11.12 10.32 -18.54
CA VAL A 215 -11.98 11.32 -19.21
C VAL A 215 -11.41 12.73 -19.12
N SER A 216 -10.62 13.04 -18.10
CA SER A 216 -9.96 14.34 -17.95
C SER A 216 -8.91 14.64 -19.03
N MET A 217 -8.51 13.62 -19.80
CA MET A 217 -7.46 13.69 -20.81
C MET A 217 -7.99 13.83 -22.23
N THR A 218 -7.10 14.15 -23.18
CA THR A 218 -7.42 14.12 -24.61
C THR A 218 -7.74 12.69 -25.06
N ALA A 219 -8.54 12.56 -26.11
CA ALA A 219 -8.94 11.24 -26.62
C ALA A 219 -7.75 10.39 -27.10
N GLU A 220 -6.75 11.04 -27.71
CA GLU A 220 -5.50 10.41 -28.14
C GLU A 220 -4.73 9.86 -26.94
N ARG A 221 -4.45 10.70 -25.94
CA ARG A 221 -3.74 10.27 -24.73
C ARG A 221 -4.47 9.16 -23.98
N ARG A 222 -5.79 9.30 -23.83
CA ARG A 222 -6.63 8.27 -23.22
C ARG A 222 -6.50 6.93 -23.94
N GLY A 223 -6.45 6.93 -25.28
CA GLY A 223 -6.26 5.73 -26.09
C GLY A 223 -4.93 5.03 -25.81
N GLU A 224 -3.84 5.79 -25.69
CA GLU A 224 -2.51 5.25 -25.36
C GLU A 224 -2.47 4.60 -23.98
N LEU A 225 -3.01 5.29 -22.96
CA LEU A 225 -3.04 4.76 -21.60
C LEU A 225 -3.92 3.51 -21.50
N LEU A 226 -5.08 3.49 -22.15
CA LEU A 226 -5.94 2.30 -22.22
C LEU A 226 -5.23 1.09 -22.83
N ALA A 227 -4.42 1.30 -23.87
CA ALA A 227 -3.62 0.24 -24.48
C ALA A 227 -2.58 -0.34 -23.52
N VAL A 228 -1.93 0.52 -22.71
CA VAL A 228 -1.00 0.10 -21.65
C VAL A 228 -1.71 -0.62 -20.51
N MET A 229 -2.92 -0.20 -20.17
CA MET A 229 -3.71 -0.82 -19.11
C MET A 229 -4.15 -2.24 -19.46
N ALA A 230 -4.55 -2.49 -20.70
CA ALA A 230 -5.20 -3.73 -21.14
C ALA A 230 -4.55 -5.04 -20.64
N PRO A 231 -3.21 -5.24 -20.67
CA PRO A 231 -2.57 -6.48 -20.22
C PRO A 231 -2.70 -6.76 -18.72
N TYR A 232 -2.98 -5.73 -17.91
CA TYR A 232 -2.99 -5.83 -16.44
C TYR A 232 -4.40 -6.02 -15.86
N MET A 233 -5.44 -5.59 -16.59
CA MET A 233 -6.78 -5.41 -16.04
C MET A 233 -7.39 -6.70 -15.49
N GLU A 234 -7.31 -7.81 -16.23
CA GLU A 234 -7.92 -9.09 -15.82
C GLU A 234 -7.33 -9.59 -14.48
N SER A 235 -6.00 -9.58 -14.36
CA SER A 235 -5.32 -10.09 -13.18
C SER A 235 -5.52 -9.19 -11.95
N LEU A 236 -5.49 -7.87 -12.13
CA LEU A 236 -5.73 -6.93 -11.03
C LEU A 236 -7.19 -6.92 -10.58
N ALA A 237 -8.14 -7.03 -11.53
CA ALA A 237 -9.56 -7.16 -11.20
C ALA A 237 -9.86 -8.45 -10.42
N ALA A 238 -9.23 -9.57 -10.80
CA ALA A 238 -9.38 -10.84 -10.09
C ALA A 238 -8.78 -10.82 -8.68
N ALA A 239 -7.85 -9.90 -8.40
CA ALA A 239 -7.22 -9.73 -7.10
C ALA A 239 -7.89 -8.66 -6.21
N ALA A 240 -8.86 -7.91 -6.74
CA ALA A 240 -9.63 -6.95 -5.95
C ALA A 240 -10.55 -7.67 -4.96
N ASN A 241 -10.74 -7.08 -3.77
CA ASN A 241 -11.57 -7.63 -2.71
C ASN A 241 -12.14 -6.48 -1.84
N ASP A 242 -12.75 -6.84 -0.70
CA ASP A 242 -13.35 -5.87 0.22
C ASP A 242 -12.31 -4.96 0.91
N GLU A 243 -11.02 -5.26 0.82
CA GLU A 243 -9.94 -4.53 1.48
C GLU A 243 -9.20 -3.60 0.52
N VAL A 244 -9.04 -3.99 -0.75
CA VAL A 244 -8.33 -3.25 -1.79
C VAL A 244 -9.13 -3.25 -3.10
N ALA A 245 -9.46 -2.05 -3.57
CA ALA A 245 -10.22 -1.83 -4.80
C ALA A 245 -9.39 -2.04 -6.06
N PHE A 246 -10.10 -2.22 -7.17
CA PHE A 246 -9.57 -1.93 -8.49
C PHE A 246 -10.70 -1.60 -9.45
N THR A 247 -10.56 -0.49 -10.18
CA THR A 247 -11.55 -0.08 -11.18
C THR A 247 -11.09 -0.45 -12.58
N VAL A 248 -11.79 -1.38 -13.24
CA VAL A 248 -11.57 -1.69 -14.66
C VAL A 248 -12.27 -0.63 -15.52
N PRO A 249 -11.55 0.05 -16.43
CA PRO A 249 -12.17 1.00 -17.34
C PRO A 249 -13.24 0.36 -18.22
N VAL A 250 -14.35 1.04 -18.48
CA VAL A 250 -15.49 0.61 -19.30
C VAL A 250 -15.02 0.15 -20.68
N ALA A 251 -14.08 0.87 -21.30
CA ALA A 251 -13.52 0.51 -22.59
C ALA A 251 -12.77 -0.84 -22.59
N LEU A 252 -12.40 -1.35 -21.41
CA LEU A 252 -11.69 -2.62 -21.21
C LEU A 252 -12.56 -3.68 -20.50
N ARG A 253 -13.82 -3.34 -20.15
CA ARG A 253 -14.79 -4.33 -19.68
C ARG A 253 -15.17 -5.23 -20.87
N ASP A 254 -15.36 -6.51 -20.59
CA ASP A 254 -15.70 -7.54 -21.59
C ASP A 254 -14.64 -7.80 -22.67
N GLY A 255 -13.37 -7.51 -22.36
CA GLY A 255 -12.23 -8.06 -23.07
C GLY A 255 -12.14 -7.64 -24.54
N GLY A 256 -12.45 -6.39 -24.88
CA GLY A 256 -12.05 -5.74 -26.14
C GLY A 256 -12.11 -6.61 -27.40
N ARG A 257 -13.16 -7.43 -27.53
CA ARG A 257 -13.42 -8.28 -28.71
C ARG A 257 -14.68 -7.84 -29.40
#